data_AF-A0A7S3SWP5-F1
#
_entry.id   AF-A0A7S3SWP5-F1
#
_cell.length_a   1.000
_cell.length_b   1.000
_cell.length_c   1.000
_cell.angle_alpha   90.00
_cell.angle_beta   90.00
_cell.angle_gamma   90.00
#
_symmetry.space_group_name_H-M   'P 1'
#
loop_
_entity.id
_entity.type
_entity.pdbx_description
1 polymer ?
#
loop_
_entity_poly.entity_id
_entity_poly.type
_entity_poly.pdbx_seq_one_letter_code
_entity_poly.pdbx_strand_id
1 'polypeptide(L)'
;SLGTTTAAARRPPSTTFPLYPPLAADVDPGEIVVQRVLGSVAGMQERVAFSSIEYAVARWSPPVLLVLVESASPIIDAALQQLRGQLLPRAPVRVVLNHVMVSAMRATQEVERELDEVSTSAGKELLVKQLATELNCFYSMELLLRSPTIREKVLAGELELHGAIMESGTG
;
A
#
# COMPACT_ATOMS: atom_id res chain seq x y z
N SER A 1 -7.35 -11.90 8.86
CA SER A 1 -7.23 -10.46 9.20
C SER A 1 -6.33 -9.81 8.17
N LEU A 2 -6.54 -8.54 7.85
CA LEU A 2 -5.94 -7.88 6.69
C LEU A 2 -5.49 -6.48 7.11
N GLY A 3 -4.18 -6.25 7.19
CA GLY A 3 -3.66 -5.05 7.82
C GLY A 3 -2.18 -4.81 7.59
N THR A 4 -1.87 -4.16 6.47
CA THR A 4 -0.57 -3.52 6.20
C THR A 4 -0.37 -2.30 7.12
N THR A 5 0.86 -1.81 7.31
CA THR A 5 1.25 -0.91 8.43
C THR A 5 2.23 0.23 8.05
N THR A 6 2.28 1.37 8.77
CA THR A 6 3.29 2.48 8.60
C THR A 6 4.41 2.51 9.66
N ALA A 7 4.29 3.15 10.86
CA ALA A 7 5.07 2.85 12.09
C ALA A 7 4.80 3.76 13.34
N ALA A 8 5.12 3.25 14.55
CA ALA A 8 5.18 3.84 15.93
C ALA A 8 4.18 3.31 17.00
N ALA A 9 4.70 3.00 18.20
CA ALA A 9 4.16 1.97 19.11
C ALA A 9 3.78 2.41 20.56
N ARG A 10 2.72 1.77 21.10
CA ARG A 10 2.78 1.09 22.42
C ARG A 10 1.77 -0.08 22.46
N ARG A 11 2.13 -1.19 23.14
CA ARG A 11 1.42 -2.50 23.15
C ARG A 11 0.67 -2.74 24.47
N PRO A 12 -0.40 -3.57 24.51
CA PRO A 12 -0.26 -5.03 24.81
C PRO A 12 -1.36 -5.90 24.12
N PRO A 13 -1.56 -7.19 24.48
CA PRO A 13 -0.63 -8.33 24.42
C PRO A 13 -1.08 -9.46 23.45
N SER A 14 -0.15 -10.38 23.15
CA SER A 14 -0.37 -11.75 22.63
C SER A 14 -1.51 -12.00 21.62
N THR A 15 -1.23 -11.78 20.33
CA THR A 15 -1.74 -12.62 19.22
C THR A 15 -0.81 -12.46 18.03
N THR A 16 -0.76 -13.47 17.15
CA THR A 16 0.12 -13.46 15.97
C THR A 16 -0.37 -12.41 14.97
N PHE A 17 0.26 -11.24 14.95
CA PHE A 17 -0.03 -10.14 14.04
C PHE A 17 1.06 -10.03 12.97
N PRO A 18 0.73 -9.67 11.72
CA PRO A 18 1.73 -9.32 10.71
C PRO A 18 2.60 -8.15 11.21
N LEU A 19 3.86 -8.14 10.79
CA LEU A 19 4.95 -7.40 11.41
C LEU A 19 4.62 -5.92 11.65
N TYR A 20 5.08 -5.43 12.80
CA TYR A 20 4.87 -4.07 13.25
C TYR A 20 6.08 -3.24 12.83
N PRO A 21 5.97 -2.32 11.86
CA PRO A 21 7.09 -1.71 11.16
C PRO A 21 7.99 -0.74 11.95
N PRO A 22 7.69 -0.15 13.14
CA PRO A 22 8.76 0.46 13.91
C PRO A 22 9.70 -0.61 14.50
N LEU A 23 9.32 -1.90 14.52
CA LEU A 23 10.24 -3.00 14.80
C LEU A 23 11.09 -3.37 13.56
N ALA A 24 10.64 -3.03 12.35
CA ALA A 24 11.39 -3.23 11.11
C ALA A 24 12.33 -2.04 10.81
N ALA A 25 12.00 -0.84 11.30
CA ALA A 25 12.77 0.38 11.12
C ALA A 25 13.76 0.72 12.25
N ASP A 26 13.78 -0.07 13.33
CA ASP A 26 14.64 0.11 14.52
C ASP A 26 14.65 1.57 15.08
N VAL A 27 13.45 2.10 15.33
CA VAL A 27 13.22 3.49 15.77
C VAL A 27 12.68 3.59 17.19
N ASP A 28 12.93 4.73 17.84
CA ASP A 28 12.43 5.00 19.19
C ASP A 28 10.91 5.29 19.21
N PRO A 29 10.20 4.95 20.32
CA PRO A 29 8.77 5.19 20.43
C PRO A 29 8.39 6.68 20.37
N GLY A 30 7.87 7.11 19.22
CA GLY A 30 7.40 8.47 18.97
C GLY A 30 8.02 9.13 17.74
N GLU A 31 9.01 8.50 17.11
CA GLU A 31 9.73 9.06 15.95
C GLU A 31 8.98 8.89 14.61
N ILE A 32 8.01 7.97 14.52
CA ILE A 32 7.17 7.77 13.33
C ILE A 32 5.69 8.00 13.68
N VAL A 33 4.84 8.18 12.65
CA VAL A 33 3.38 8.25 12.77
C VAL A 33 2.74 7.16 11.92
N VAL A 34 1.90 6.30 12.53
CA VAL A 34 1.18 5.23 11.80
C VAL A 34 -0.09 5.80 11.16
N GLN A 35 -0.30 5.52 9.88
CA GLN A 35 -1.65 5.47 9.30
C GLN A 35 -1.87 4.15 8.57
N ARG A 36 -2.62 3.23 9.20
CA ARG A 36 -3.08 1.99 8.53
C ARG A 36 -4.29 2.29 7.65
N VAL A 37 -4.33 1.70 6.45
CA VAL A 37 -5.49 1.67 5.54
C VAL A 37 -5.62 0.31 4.87
N LEU A 38 -6.84 -0.09 4.49
CA LEU A 38 -7.06 -1.34 3.77
C LEU A 38 -6.49 -1.26 2.35
N GLY A 39 -5.77 -2.31 1.93
CA GLY A 39 -5.15 -2.40 0.60
C GLY A 39 -3.98 -1.44 0.37
N SER A 40 -3.43 -0.82 1.43
CA SER A 40 -2.44 0.27 1.35
C SER A 40 -2.83 1.46 0.46
N VAL A 41 -4.10 1.63 0.07
CA VAL A 41 -4.57 2.76 -0.75
C VAL A 41 -4.65 4.04 0.09
N ALA A 42 -3.48 4.59 0.39
CA ALA A 42 -3.32 5.93 0.94
C ALA A 42 -3.68 6.97 -0.14
N GLY A 43 -4.10 8.16 0.28
CA GLY A 43 -4.38 9.25 -0.67
C GLY A 43 -5.83 9.37 -1.18
N MET A 44 -6.77 8.52 -0.77
CA MET A 44 -8.20 8.73 -1.09
C MET A 44 -8.70 10.05 -0.48
N GLN A 45 -8.93 11.06 -1.32
CA GLN A 45 -9.51 12.34 -0.92
C GLN A 45 -10.86 12.14 -0.18
N GLU A 46 -11.20 13.08 0.71
CA GLU A 46 -12.40 13.04 1.56
C GLU A 46 -12.48 11.84 2.53
N ARG A 47 -11.39 11.07 2.70
CA ARG A 47 -11.30 10.00 3.71
C ARG A 47 -10.47 10.44 4.90
N VAL A 48 -10.84 9.95 6.09
CA VAL A 48 -10.16 10.22 7.37
C VAL A 48 -8.65 9.99 7.30
N ALA A 49 -8.21 8.94 6.60
CA ALA A 49 -6.79 8.65 6.46
C ALA A 49 -6.01 9.70 5.64
N PHE A 50 -6.63 10.33 4.65
CA PHE A 50 -5.99 11.40 3.86
C PHE A 50 -5.80 12.65 4.71
N SER A 51 -6.86 13.14 5.35
CA SER A 51 -6.78 14.31 6.24
C SER A 51 -5.88 14.07 7.45
N SER A 52 -5.80 12.82 7.95
CA SER A 52 -4.84 12.41 8.99
C SER A 52 -3.39 12.57 8.53
N ILE A 53 -3.07 12.15 7.30
CA ILE A 53 -1.72 12.29 6.72
C ILE A 53 -1.40 13.77 6.40
N GLU A 54 -2.36 14.53 5.86
CA GLU A 54 -2.17 15.98 5.64
C GLU A 54 -1.90 16.72 6.96
N TYR A 55 -2.64 16.39 8.02
CA TYR A 55 -2.39 16.92 9.36
C TYR A 55 -1.03 16.48 9.91
N ALA A 56 -0.63 15.22 9.71
CA ALA A 56 0.70 14.71 10.09
C ALA A 56 1.83 15.49 9.41
N VAL A 57 1.71 15.74 8.10
CA VAL A 57 2.70 16.51 7.34
C VAL A 57 2.71 17.99 7.77
N ALA A 58 1.55 18.62 7.94
CA ALA A 58 1.46 20.04 8.30
C ALA A 58 1.93 20.33 9.73
N ARG A 59 1.54 19.51 10.71
CA ARG A 59 1.78 19.77 12.14
C ARG A 59 3.17 19.37 12.62
N TRP A 60 3.82 18.39 11.99
CA TRP A 60 5.14 17.90 12.41
C TRP A 60 6.25 18.16 11.38
N SER A 61 5.93 18.45 10.11
CA SER A 61 6.92 18.59 9.01
C SER A 61 7.98 17.48 9.01
N PRO A 62 7.57 16.20 8.90
CA PRO A 62 8.50 15.09 8.85
C PRO A 62 9.38 15.20 7.58
N PRO A 63 10.67 14.78 7.63
CA PRO A 63 11.53 14.80 6.46
C PRO A 63 11.18 13.68 5.45
N VAL A 64 10.50 12.62 5.90
CA VAL A 64 10.17 11.43 5.09
C VAL A 64 8.71 11.03 5.30
N LEU A 65 8.01 10.72 4.21
CA LEU A 65 6.73 10.04 4.18
C LEU A 65 6.89 8.71 3.42
N LEU A 66 6.65 7.59 4.11
CA LEU A 66 6.82 6.24 3.58
C LEU A 66 5.46 5.57 3.30
N VAL A 67 5.25 5.15 2.04
CA VAL A 67 4.15 4.27 1.64
C VAL A 67 4.65 2.83 1.69
N LEU A 68 4.27 2.08 2.73
CA LEU A 68 4.61 0.67 2.88
C LEU A 68 3.46 -0.23 2.39
N VAL A 69 3.78 -1.15 1.49
CA VAL A 69 2.86 -2.16 0.95
C VAL A 69 3.38 -3.56 1.28
N GLU A 70 2.50 -4.53 1.45
CA GLU A 70 2.84 -5.91 1.76
C GLU A 70 2.75 -6.77 0.49
N SER A 71 3.79 -7.57 0.21
CA SER A 71 3.88 -8.42 -0.99
C SER A 71 2.75 -9.45 -1.06
N ALA A 72 2.42 -10.09 0.07
CA ALA A 72 1.30 -11.01 0.19
C ALA A 72 0.07 -10.26 0.74
N SER A 73 -0.49 -9.34 -0.06
CA SER A 73 -1.71 -8.60 0.29
C SER A 73 -2.98 -9.31 -0.21
N PRO A 74 -3.80 -9.93 0.67
CA PRO A 74 -5.05 -10.55 0.22
C PRO A 74 -6.13 -9.57 -0.29
N ILE A 75 -5.89 -8.25 -0.30
CA ILE A 75 -6.70 -7.30 -1.09
C ILE A 75 -6.31 -7.34 -2.58
N ILE A 76 -5.01 -7.50 -2.89
CA ILE A 76 -4.52 -7.73 -4.26
C ILE A 76 -5.06 -9.08 -4.77
N ASP A 77 -4.97 -10.14 -3.96
CA ASP A 77 -5.57 -11.45 -4.31
C ASP A 77 -7.07 -11.34 -4.59
N ALA A 78 -7.82 -10.63 -3.73
CA ALA A 78 -9.25 -10.42 -3.91
C ALA A 78 -9.57 -9.62 -5.18
N ALA A 79 -8.75 -8.61 -5.54
CA ALA A 79 -8.89 -7.87 -6.79
C ALA A 79 -8.65 -8.75 -8.02
N LEU A 80 -7.62 -9.61 -7.99
CA LEU A 80 -7.32 -10.56 -9.06
C LEU A 80 -8.42 -11.63 -9.21
N GLN A 81 -8.96 -12.14 -8.10
CA GLN A 81 -10.12 -13.05 -8.12
C GLN A 81 -11.37 -12.36 -8.68
N GLN A 82 -11.62 -11.09 -8.33
CA GLN A 82 -12.73 -10.33 -8.89
C GLN A 82 -12.58 -10.11 -10.41
N LEU A 83 -11.37 -9.82 -10.90
CA LEU A 83 -11.09 -9.69 -12.34
C LEU A 83 -11.33 -11.00 -13.10
N ARG A 84 -11.03 -12.15 -12.49
CA ARG A 84 -11.34 -13.49 -13.01
C ARG A 84 -12.83 -13.86 -12.90
N GLY A 85 -13.70 -12.97 -12.39
CA GLY A 85 -15.11 -13.25 -12.15
C GLY A 85 -15.40 -14.19 -10.97
N GLN A 86 -14.38 -14.51 -10.16
CA GLN A 86 -14.45 -15.50 -9.07
C GLN A 86 -14.93 -14.92 -7.74
N LEU A 87 -14.95 -13.59 -7.59
CA LEU A 87 -15.33 -12.91 -6.35
C LEU A 87 -16.32 -11.75 -6.58
N LEU A 88 -17.42 -11.76 -5.83
CA LEU A 88 -18.36 -10.63 -5.73
C LEU A 88 -18.24 -9.95 -4.36
N PRO A 89 -17.56 -8.79 -4.24
CA PRO A 89 -17.30 -8.18 -2.94
C PRO A 89 -18.53 -7.52 -2.34
N ARG A 90 -18.63 -7.61 -1.00
CA ARG A 90 -19.57 -6.84 -0.18
C ARG A 90 -19.30 -5.34 -0.32
N ALA A 91 -20.36 -4.52 -0.23
CA ALA A 91 -20.30 -3.09 -0.56
C ALA A 91 -19.16 -2.29 0.11
N PRO A 92 -18.81 -2.48 1.42
CA PRO A 92 -17.72 -1.71 2.04
C PRO A 92 -16.33 -2.01 1.44
N VAL A 93 -16.09 -3.25 1.02
CA VAL A 93 -14.79 -3.68 0.47
C VAL A 93 -14.66 -3.28 -1.00
N ARG A 94 -15.78 -3.17 -1.72
CA ARG A 94 -15.85 -2.81 -3.13
C ARG A 94 -15.18 -1.47 -3.47
N VAL A 95 -15.29 -0.48 -2.59
CA VAL A 95 -14.64 0.84 -2.81
C VAL A 95 -13.12 0.70 -2.86
N VAL A 96 -12.52 0.00 -1.89
CA VAL A 96 -11.07 -0.26 -1.87
C VAL A 96 -10.66 -1.10 -3.08
N LEU A 97 -11.41 -2.18 -3.36
CA LEU A 97 -11.13 -3.05 -4.50
C LEU A 97 -11.17 -2.32 -5.83
N ASN A 98 -12.10 -1.38 -6.06
CA ASN A 98 -12.15 -0.62 -7.31
C ASN A 98 -10.85 0.15 -7.61
N HIS A 99 -10.16 0.66 -6.58
CA HIS A 99 -8.87 1.35 -6.75
C HIS A 99 -7.73 0.35 -7.00
N VAL A 100 -7.65 -0.72 -6.20
CA VAL A 100 -6.63 -1.77 -6.35
C VAL A 100 -6.78 -2.53 -7.68
N MET A 101 -8.01 -2.65 -8.18
CA MET A 101 -8.34 -3.33 -9.44
C MET A 101 -7.72 -2.63 -10.65
N VAL A 102 -7.50 -1.31 -10.62
CA VAL A 102 -6.78 -0.60 -11.70
C VAL A 102 -5.33 -1.09 -11.78
N SER A 103 -4.64 -1.21 -10.65
CA SER A 103 -3.27 -1.74 -10.58
C SER A 103 -3.21 -3.22 -10.97
N ALA A 104 -4.17 -4.03 -10.51
CA ALA A 104 -4.28 -5.45 -10.86
C ALA A 104 -4.57 -5.67 -12.37
N MET A 105 -5.41 -4.85 -13.00
CA MET A 105 -5.67 -4.91 -14.45
C MET A 105 -4.41 -4.58 -15.26
N ARG A 106 -3.74 -3.48 -14.92
CA ARG A 106 -2.49 -3.07 -15.59
C ARG A 106 -1.41 -4.14 -15.46
N ALA A 107 -1.22 -4.69 -14.26
CA ALA A 107 -0.26 -5.77 -14.03
C ALA A 107 -0.57 -7.03 -14.85
N THR A 108 -1.85 -7.41 -14.95
CA THR A 108 -2.29 -8.55 -15.78
C THR A 108 -1.96 -8.29 -17.26
N GLN A 109 -2.31 -7.11 -17.78
CA GLN A 109 -2.07 -6.74 -19.17
C GLN A 109 -0.58 -6.67 -19.53
N GLU A 110 0.27 -6.15 -18.65
CA GLU A 110 1.71 -6.04 -18.89
C GLU A 110 2.37 -7.44 -18.92
N VAL A 111 2.04 -8.30 -17.95
CA VAL A 111 2.50 -9.71 -17.92
C VAL A 111 2.01 -10.48 -19.15
N GLU A 112 0.76 -10.28 -19.58
CA GLU A 112 0.21 -10.90 -20.79
C GLU A 112 0.88 -10.40 -22.08
N ARG A 113 1.36 -9.16 -22.11
CA ARG A 113 2.08 -8.56 -23.26
C ARG A 113 3.53 -9.04 -23.35
N GLU A 114 4.21 -9.20 -22.22
CA GLU A 114 5.67 -9.40 -22.17
C GLU A 114 6.11 -10.86 -22.02
N LEU A 115 5.21 -11.76 -21.61
CA LEU A 115 5.54 -13.16 -21.39
C LEU A 115 4.85 -14.08 -22.40
N ASP A 116 5.65 -14.53 -23.38
CA ASP A 116 5.38 -15.68 -24.23
C ASP A 116 4.99 -16.94 -23.42
N GLU A 117 4.59 -18.01 -24.11
CA GLU A 117 4.06 -19.26 -23.55
C GLU A 117 5.03 -20.02 -22.62
N VAL A 118 6.28 -19.58 -22.49
CA VAL A 118 7.38 -20.25 -21.76
C VAL A 118 7.22 -20.21 -20.23
N SER A 119 6.55 -19.19 -19.67
CA SER A 119 6.32 -19.12 -18.21
C SER A 119 5.12 -19.96 -17.76
N THR A 120 5.33 -20.77 -16.71
CA THR A 120 4.28 -21.56 -16.06
C THR A 120 3.16 -20.67 -15.52
N SER A 121 1.94 -21.22 -15.43
CA SER A 121 0.77 -20.49 -14.90
C SER A 121 0.99 -19.93 -13.49
N ALA A 122 1.66 -20.70 -12.61
CA ALA A 122 2.04 -20.25 -11.27
C ALA A 122 3.09 -19.13 -11.31
N GLY A 123 4.06 -19.18 -12.24
CA GLY A 123 5.04 -18.11 -12.44
C GLY A 123 4.40 -16.82 -12.93
N LYS A 124 3.50 -16.90 -13.92
CA LYS A 124 2.72 -15.73 -14.39
C LYS A 124 1.86 -15.14 -13.27
N GLU A 125 1.21 -15.96 -12.45
CA GLU A 125 0.42 -15.48 -11.31
C GLU A 125 1.27 -14.78 -10.24
N LEU A 126 2.48 -15.28 -9.94
CA LEU A 126 3.40 -14.61 -9.01
C LEU A 126 3.82 -13.22 -9.52
N LEU A 127 4.20 -13.13 -10.80
CA LEU A 127 4.61 -11.87 -11.43
C LEU A 127 3.47 -10.85 -11.47
N VAL A 128 2.24 -11.27 -11.80
CA VAL A 128 1.06 -10.39 -11.75
C VAL A 128 0.84 -9.85 -10.33
N LYS A 129 1.02 -10.67 -9.28
CA LYS A 129 0.86 -10.22 -7.88
C LYS A 129 1.94 -9.22 -7.47
N GLN A 130 3.20 -9.46 -7.84
CA GLN A 130 4.31 -8.55 -7.57
C GLN A 130 4.07 -7.20 -8.25
N LEU A 131 3.83 -7.20 -9.56
CA LEU A 131 3.60 -5.98 -10.34
C LEU A 131 2.31 -5.25 -9.91
N ALA A 132 1.24 -5.96 -9.56
CA ALA A 132 0.02 -5.33 -9.03
C ALA A 132 0.28 -4.63 -7.68
N THR A 133 1.17 -5.19 -6.86
CA THR A 133 1.56 -4.62 -5.56
C THR A 133 2.42 -3.37 -5.73
N GLU A 134 3.40 -3.41 -6.65
CA GLU A 134 4.21 -2.25 -7.05
C GLU A 134 3.34 -1.12 -7.61
N LEU A 135 2.49 -1.41 -8.59
CA LEU A 135 1.57 -0.43 -9.18
C LEU A 135 0.57 0.12 -8.16
N ASN A 136 0.17 -0.65 -7.13
CA ASN A 136 -0.67 -0.15 -6.04
C ASN A 136 0.11 0.77 -5.08
N CYS A 137 1.40 0.51 -4.85
CA CYS A 137 2.28 1.41 -4.11
C CYS A 137 2.41 2.77 -4.83
N PHE A 138 2.82 2.75 -6.11
CA PHE A 138 2.95 3.95 -6.94
C PHE A 138 1.63 4.73 -7.03
N TYR A 139 0.51 4.06 -7.30
CA TYR A 139 -0.80 4.70 -7.35
C TYR A 139 -1.17 5.41 -6.02
N SER A 140 -0.79 4.82 -4.87
CA SER A 140 -1.02 5.43 -3.56
C SER A 140 -0.12 6.66 -3.33
N MET A 141 1.13 6.64 -3.82
CA MET A 141 2.00 7.82 -3.84
C MET A 141 1.44 8.94 -4.73
N GLU A 142 0.97 8.61 -5.94
CA GLU A 142 0.30 9.56 -6.85
C GLU A 142 -0.93 10.21 -6.22
N LEU A 143 -1.74 9.42 -5.49
CA LEU A 143 -2.91 9.93 -4.77
C LEU A 143 -2.51 10.91 -3.64
N LEU A 144 -1.45 10.62 -2.89
CA LEU A 144 -0.94 11.54 -1.85
C LEU A 144 -0.45 12.86 -2.45
N LEU A 145 0.24 12.83 -3.59
CA LEU A 145 0.68 14.03 -4.33
C LEU A 145 -0.45 14.90 -4.91
N ARG A 146 -1.72 14.45 -4.82
CA ARG A 146 -2.88 15.32 -5.10
C ARG A 146 -3.07 16.38 -4.00
N SER A 147 -2.69 16.09 -2.76
CA SER A 147 -2.65 17.08 -1.68
C SER A 147 -1.70 18.24 -2.05
N PRO A 148 -2.15 19.51 -2.05
CA PRO A 148 -1.26 20.65 -2.17
C PRO A 148 -0.20 20.66 -1.06
N THR A 149 -0.63 20.43 0.19
CA THR A 149 0.21 20.38 1.40
C THR A 149 1.40 19.42 1.26
N ILE A 150 1.16 18.21 0.72
CA ILE A 150 2.22 17.22 0.53
C ILE A 150 3.06 17.58 -0.70
N ARG A 151 2.43 17.91 -1.83
CA ARG A 151 3.10 18.19 -3.10
C ARG A 151 4.03 19.40 -3.02
N GLU A 152 3.62 20.47 -2.35
CA GLU A 152 4.41 21.70 -2.19
C GLU A 152 5.68 21.43 -1.37
N LYS A 153 5.57 20.65 -0.27
CA LYS A 153 6.73 20.24 0.53
C LYS A 153 7.68 19.30 -0.20
N VAL A 154 7.16 18.39 -1.03
CA VAL A 154 7.98 17.53 -1.89
C VAL A 154 8.71 18.36 -2.95
N LEU A 155 8.03 19.31 -3.61
CA LEU A 155 8.65 20.19 -4.60
C LEU A 155 9.67 21.17 -4.00
N ALA A 156 9.50 21.56 -2.73
CA ALA A 156 10.46 22.37 -1.99
C ALA A 156 11.68 21.59 -1.46
N GLY A 157 11.67 20.26 -1.55
CA GLY A 157 12.70 19.40 -0.95
C GLY A 157 12.63 19.31 0.59
N GLU A 158 11.51 19.73 1.19
CA GLU A 158 11.28 19.65 2.65
C GLU A 158 10.75 18.27 3.09
N LEU A 159 10.25 17.47 2.14
CA LEU A 159 9.65 16.16 2.37
C LEU A 159 10.03 15.19 1.25
N GLU A 160 10.66 14.07 1.59
CA GLU A 160 10.85 12.96 0.66
C GLU A 160 9.65 11.99 0.72
N LEU A 161 9.15 11.57 -0.44
CA LEU A 161 8.07 10.58 -0.56
C LEU A 161 8.62 9.27 -1.13
N HIS A 162 8.68 8.25 -0.28
CA HIS A 162 9.24 6.93 -0.62
C HIS A 162 8.16 5.86 -0.66
N GLY A 163 8.33 4.87 -1.54
CA GLY A 163 7.53 3.66 -1.60
C GLY A 163 8.38 2.45 -1.26
N ALA A 164 7.85 1.53 -0.44
CA ALA A 164 8.54 0.30 -0.06
C ALA A 164 7.59 -0.90 -0.07
N ILE A 165 8.13 -2.08 -0.36
CA ILE A 165 7.41 -3.35 -0.33
C ILE A 165 8.06 -4.24 0.73
N MET A 166 7.25 -4.66 1.70
CA MET A 166 7.63 -5.58 2.76
C MET A 166 7.29 -7.00 2.34
N GLU A 167 8.25 -7.92 2.42
CA GLU A 167 8.02 -9.33 2.11
C GLU A 167 7.52 -10.10 3.33
N SER A 168 6.38 -10.78 3.18
CA SER A 168 5.68 -11.51 4.25
C SER A 168 6.39 -12.83 4.62
N GLY A 169 7.60 -12.75 5.17
CA GLY A 169 8.33 -13.91 5.69
C GLY A 169 9.78 -13.64 6.10
N THR A 170 10.42 -12.64 5.49
CA THR A 170 11.83 -12.27 5.73
C THR A 170 11.99 -11.11 6.72
N GLY A 171 11.04 -10.17 6.75
CA GLY A 171 10.82 -9.21 7.84
C GLY A 171 11.74 -8.00 7.82
#